data_AF-A0A368F349-F1
#
_entry.id   AF-A0A368F349-F1
#
_cell.length_a   1.000
_cell.length_b   1.000
_cell.length_c   1.000
_cell.angle_alpha   90.00
_cell.angle_beta   90.00
_cell.angle_gamma   90.00
#
_symmetry.space_group_name_H-M   'P 1'
#
loop_
_entity.id
_entity.type
_entity.pdbx_description
1 polymer ?
#
loop_
_entity_poly.entity_id
_entity_poly.type
_entity_poly.pdbx_seq_one_letter_code
_entity_poly.pdbx_strand_id
1 'polypeptide(L)'
;MIQAATAAMNMEGMLEASGKPIEFRKLDEEGKKVLNKKNPVPAPHHPSYLTMIKGAVLALNEGKGASKPAILKYLAQHYQLGENLPKINSHLCSALKRGTKGGDIEQ
;
A
#
# COMPACT_ATOMS: atom_id res chain seq x y z
N MET A 1 75.95 4.84 -8.84
CA MET A 1 75.05 4.20 -9.81
C MET A 1 74.58 2.88 -9.23
N ILE A 2 73.34 2.79 -8.75
CA ILE A 2 72.62 1.52 -8.64
C ILE A 2 71.16 1.84 -9.00
N GLN A 3 70.70 1.28 -10.11
CA GLN A 3 69.30 1.32 -10.55
C GLN A 3 68.52 0.19 -9.88
N ALA A 4 67.24 0.46 -9.59
CA ALA A 4 66.07 -0.27 -10.12
C ALA A 4 64.95 -0.50 -9.09
N ALA A 5 63.73 -0.17 -9.54
CA ALA A 5 62.44 -0.77 -9.19
C ALA A 5 61.93 -0.57 -7.73
N THR A 6 60.67 -0.31 -7.43
CA THR A 6 59.44 -0.80 -8.06
C THR A 6 58.23 -0.04 -7.50
N ALA A 7 57.19 0.10 -8.32
CA ALA A 7 55.78 0.25 -7.96
C ALA A 7 55.32 1.53 -7.22
N ALA A 8 55.07 2.58 -8.01
CA ALA A 8 53.91 3.43 -7.78
C ALA A 8 52.66 2.53 -7.86
N MET A 9 52.01 2.29 -6.72
CA MET A 9 50.70 1.64 -6.70
C MET A 9 49.69 2.64 -7.26
N ASN A 10 49.33 2.42 -8.53
CA ASN A 10 48.24 3.12 -9.21
C ASN A 10 46.95 2.99 -8.38
N MET A 11 46.55 4.06 -7.71
CA MET A 11 45.22 4.23 -7.09
C MET A 11 44.19 4.79 -8.09
N GLU A 12 44.39 4.59 -9.40
CA GLU A 12 43.56 5.24 -10.43
C GLU A 12 42.35 4.39 -10.89
N GLY A 13 42.04 3.29 -10.20
CA GLY A 13 41.11 2.26 -10.70
C GLY A 13 39.87 1.94 -9.87
N MET A 14 39.51 2.72 -8.85
CA MET A 14 38.37 2.36 -7.97
C MET A 14 37.31 3.45 -7.76
N LEU A 15 37.30 4.53 -8.54
CA LEU A 15 36.34 5.62 -8.38
C LEU A 15 35.60 6.00 -9.67
N GLU A 16 35.14 5.02 -10.45
CA GLU A 16 34.27 5.24 -11.62
C GLU A 16 33.02 4.34 -11.54
N ALA A 17 32.39 4.28 -10.36
CA ALA A 17 31.11 3.58 -10.18
C ALA A 17 30.12 4.34 -9.28
N SER A 18 30.06 5.67 -9.42
CA SER A 18 29.07 6.50 -8.71
C SER A 18 28.49 7.56 -9.64
N GLY A 19 27.77 7.12 -10.68
CA GLY A 19 27.14 8.04 -11.63
C GLY A 19 25.94 7.49 -12.40
N LYS A 20 25.48 6.27 -12.12
CA LYS A 20 24.19 5.81 -12.68
C LYS A 20 23.11 6.14 -11.65
N PRO A 21 22.09 6.96 -12.01
CA PRO A 21 20.95 7.14 -11.12
C PRO A 21 20.40 5.76 -10.80
N ILE A 22 20.18 5.48 -9.53
CA ILE A 22 19.44 4.29 -9.10
C ILE A 22 17.99 4.53 -9.53
N GLU A 23 17.71 4.25 -10.79
CA GLU A 23 16.37 4.15 -11.34
C GLU A 23 15.68 3.04 -10.55
N PHE A 24 14.72 3.40 -9.69
CA PHE A 24 13.82 2.44 -9.06
C PHE A 24 13.02 1.76 -10.17
N ARG A 25 13.59 0.69 -10.75
CA ARG A 25 12.90 -0.16 -11.72
C ARG A 25 11.68 -0.73 -11.00
N LYS A 26 10.50 -0.25 -11.39
CA LYS A 26 9.22 -0.80 -10.94
C LYS A 26 9.24 -2.29 -11.25
N LEU A 27 9.09 -3.13 -10.23
CA LEU A 27 9.07 -4.58 -10.42
C LEU A 27 7.97 -4.96 -11.43
N ASP A 28 8.36 -5.74 -12.43
CA ASP A 28 7.45 -6.38 -13.38
C ASP A 28 6.43 -7.26 -12.64
N GLU A 29 5.27 -7.50 -13.25
CA GLU A 29 4.18 -8.28 -12.66
C GLU A 29 4.62 -9.70 -12.22
N GLU A 30 5.62 -10.27 -12.89
CA GLU A 30 6.26 -11.52 -12.48
C GLU A 30 7.02 -11.39 -11.15
N GLY A 31 7.79 -10.31 -10.97
CA GLY A 31 8.52 -10.01 -9.74
C GLY A 31 7.61 -9.90 -8.52
N LYS A 32 6.40 -9.35 -8.70
CA LYS A 32 5.39 -9.26 -7.64
C LYS A 32 4.80 -10.62 -7.28
N LYS A 33 4.55 -11.48 -8.28
CA LYS A 33 4.00 -12.84 -8.07
C LYS A 33 4.97 -13.75 -7.32
N VAL A 34 6.26 -13.71 -7.64
CA VAL A 34 7.27 -14.54 -6.94
C VAL A 34 7.45 -14.14 -5.48
N LEU A 35 7.30 -12.85 -5.13
CA LEU A 35 7.34 -12.40 -3.74
C LEU A 35 6.09 -12.84 -2.97
N ASN A 36 4.91 -12.71 -3.56
CA ASN A 36 3.65 -13.11 -2.92
C ASN A 36 3.60 -14.62 -2.61
N LYS A 37 4.22 -15.46 -3.46
CA LYS A 37 4.30 -16.92 -3.22
C LYS A 37 5.28 -17.30 -2.11
N LYS A 38 6.33 -16.49 -1.90
CA LYS A 38 7.37 -16.75 -0.89
C LYS A 38 6.99 -16.26 0.51
N ASN A 39 6.15 -15.24 0.60
CA ASN A 39 5.66 -14.72 1.87
C ASN A 39 4.18 -14.35 1.75
N PRO A 40 3.26 -15.33 1.87
CA PRO A 40 1.83 -15.07 1.75
C PRO A 40 1.38 -14.14 2.88
N VAL A 41 0.86 -12.97 2.51
CA VAL A 41 0.26 -12.06 3.49
C VAL A 41 -1.06 -12.70 3.95
N PRO A 42 -1.26 -12.93 5.26
CA PRO A 42 -2.49 -13.52 5.76
C PRO A 42 -3.69 -12.67 5.32
N ALA A 43 -4.77 -13.34 4.92
CA ALA A 43 -5.99 -12.66 4.53
C ALA A 43 -6.49 -11.80 5.70
N PRO A 44 -6.95 -10.56 5.45
CA PRO A 44 -7.55 -9.75 6.49
C PRO A 44 -8.77 -10.47 7.10
N HIS A 45 -8.98 -10.33 8.40
CA HIS A 45 -10.16 -10.88 9.10
C HIS A 45 -11.49 -10.20 8.73
N HIS A 46 -11.45 -9.20 7.86
CA HIS A 46 -12.61 -8.44 7.41
C HIS A 46 -12.73 -8.47 5.88
N PRO A 47 -13.94 -8.35 5.32
CA PRO A 47 -14.11 -8.25 3.88
C PRO A 47 -13.62 -6.89 3.35
N SER A 48 -13.73 -6.69 2.03
CA SER A 48 -13.33 -5.42 1.41
C SER A 48 -14.12 -4.24 1.97
N TYR A 49 -13.51 -3.05 2.01
CA TYR A 49 -14.20 -1.85 2.50
C TYR A 49 -15.48 -1.53 1.71
N LEU A 50 -15.50 -1.74 0.39
CA LEU A 50 -16.72 -1.55 -0.41
C LEU A 50 -17.85 -2.46 0.06
N THR A 51 -17.56 -3.75 0.29
CA THR A 51 -18.52 -4.71 0.83
C THR A 51 -19.03 -4.29 2.21
N MET A 52 -18.12 -3.87 3.09
CA MET A 52 -18.50 -3.45 4.43
C MET A 52 -19.34 -2.16 4.41
N ILE A 53 -19.03 -1.21 3.52
CA ILE A 53 -19.81 0.03 3.34
C ILE A 53 -21.23 -0.29 2.86
N LYS A 54 -21.39 -1.16 1.86
CA LYS A 54 -22.73 -1.59 1.40
C LYS A 54 -23.54 -2.24 2.51
N GLY A 55 -22.92 -3.14 3.28
CA GLY A 55 -23.56 -3.75 4.44
C GLY A 55 -23.96 -2.72 5.51
N ALA A 56 -23.12 -1.72 5.77
CA ALA A 56 -23.40 -0.65 6.70
C ALA A 56 -24.60 0.21 6.27
N VAL A 57 -24.66 0.59 4.99
CA VAL A 57 -25.77 1.38 4.43
C VAL A 57 -27.10 0.62 4.56
N LEU A 58 -27.09 -0.68 4.23
CA LEU A 58 -28.27 -1.54 4.35
C LEU A 58 -28.73 -1.70 5.82
N ALA A 59 -27.79 -1.80 6.76
CA ALA A 59 -28.11 -1.97 8.17
C ALA A 59 -28.60 -0.68 8.84
N LEU A 60 -28.07 0.49 8.44
CA LEU A 60 -28.42 1.78 9.05
C LEU A 60 -29.74 2.36 8.52
N ASN A 61 -30.14 2.02 7.30
CA ASN A 61 -31.44 2.32 6.68
C ASN A 61 -32.02 3.73 6.97
N GLU A 62 -31.21 4.79 6.88
CA GLU A 62 -31.62 6.16 7.21
C GLU A 62 -32.43 6.86 6.09
N GLY A 63 -32.90 6.12 5.07
CA GLY A 63 -33.68 6.61 3.92
C GLY A 63 -32.92 7.50 2.92
N LYS A 64 -31.91 8.26 3.38
CA LYS A 64 -31.04 9.12 2.57
C LYS A 64 -29.64 8.53 2.35
N GLY A 65 -29.47 7.24 2.63
CA GLY A 65 -28.16 6.60 2.73
C GLY A 65 -27.55 6.78 4.12
N ALA A 66 -26.32 6.29 4.32
CA ALA A 66 -25.62 6.39 5.60
C ALA A 66 -24.50 7.43 5.54
N SER A 67 -24.45 8.30 6.55
CA SER A 67 -23.39 9.30 6.63
C SER A 67 -22.01 8.66 6.87
N LYS A 68 -20.94 9.31 6.42
CA LYS A 68 -19.56 8.84 6.67
C LYS A 68 -19.26 8.52 8.14
N PRO A 69 -19.60 9.38 9.14
CA PRO A 69 -19.38 9.04 10.54
C PRO A 69 -20.23 7.85 11.02
N ALA A 70 -21.46 7.68 10.50
CA ALA A 70 -22.30 6.54 10.84
C ALA A 70 -21.71 5.23 10.29
N ILE A 71 -21.22 5.23 9.05
CA ILE A 71 -20.53 4.08 8.44
C ILE A 71 -19.26 3.75 9.23
N LEU A 72 -18.46 4.76 9.60
CA LEU A 72 -17.25 4.54 10.40
C LEU A 72 -17.55 3.88 11.75
N LYS A 73 -18.60 4.36 12.44
CA LYS A 73 -19.05 3.78 13.71
C LYS A 73 -19.50 2.33 13.52
N TYR A 74 -20.34 2.05 12.52
CA TYR A 74 -20.79 0.70 12.20
C TYR A 74 -19.61 -0.24 11.90
N LEU A 75 -18.67 0.22 11.08
CA LEU A 75 -17.48 -0.54 10.73
C LEU A 75 -16.67 -0.97 11.98
N ALA A 76 -16.43 -0.02 12.88
CA ALA A 76 -15.66 -0.27 14.10
C ALA A 76 -16.37 -1.20 15.09
N GLN A 77 -17.71 -1.24 15.09
CA GLN A 77 -18.50 -2.09 15.99
C GLN A 77 -18.69 -3.51 15.46
N HIS A 78 -18.78 -3.68 14.14
CA HIS A 78 -19.18 -4.95 13.53
C HIS A 78 -18.03 -5.73 12.87
N TYR A 79 -16.87 -5.10 12.63
CA TYR A 79 -15.71 -5.73 11.99
C TYR A 79 -14.43 -5.56 12.80
N GLN A 80 -13.53 -6.54 12.68
CA GLN A 80 -12.23 -6.55 13.33
C GLN A 80 -11.21 -5.69 12.55
N LEU A 81 -11.39 -4.36 12.58
CA LEU A 81 -10.56 -3.39 11.84
C LEU A 81 -9.40 -2.81 12.68
N GLY A 82 -9.33 -3.19 13.96
CA GLY A 82 -8.39 -2.68 14.95
C GLY A 82 -8.86 -1.38 15.61
N GLU A 83 -8.06 -0.86 16.55
CA GLU A 83 -8.42 0.31 17.38
C GLU A 83 -8.05 1.67 16.76
N ASN A 84 -7.30 1.65 15.66
CA ASN A 84 -6.78 2.86 15.03
C ASN A 84 -7.83 3.54 14.13
N LEU A 85 -8.78 4.25 14.76
CA LEU A 85 -9.83 4.99 14.05
C LEU A 85 -9.31 5.92 12.93
N PRO A 86 -8.18 6.66 13.08
CA PRO A 86 -7.67 7.50 11.99
C PRO A 86 -7.28 6.70 10.74
N LYS A 87 -6.67 5.51 10.92
CA LYS A 87 -6.34 4.62 9.80
C LYS A 87 -7.60 4.10 9.12
N ILE A 88 -8.56 3.64 9.91
CA ILE A 88 -9.85 3.14 9.40
C ILE A 88 -10.56 4.23 8.58
N ASN A 89 -10.58 5.47 9.08
CA ASN A 89 -11.17 6.59 8.37
C ASN A 89 -10.44 6.92 7.06
N SER A 90 -9.12 6.82 7.01
CA SER A 90 -8.34 7.01 5.78
C SER A 90 -8.67 5.94 4.73
N HIS A 91 -8.76 4.68 5.14
CA HIS A 91 -9.17 3.58 4.26
C HIS A 91 -10.62 3.74 3.79
N LEU A 92 -11.53 4.13 4.67
CA LEU A 92 -12.92 4.45 4.35
C LEU A 92 -13.02 5.56 3.30
N CYS A 93 -12.31 6.68 3.50
CA CYS A 93 -12.30 7.79 2.53
C CYS A 93 -11.77 7.34 1.17
N SER A 94 -10.73 6.51 1.15
CA SER A 94 -10.15 5.99 -0.08
C SER A 94 -11.11 5.04 -0.80
N ALA A 95 -11.84 4.21 -0.06
CA ALA A 95 -12.85 3.30 -0.61
C ALA A 95 -14.05 4.06 -1.17
N LEU A 96 -14.56 5.07 -0.45
CA LEU A 96 -15.67 5.91 -0.92
C LEU A 96 -15.33 6.64 -2.22
N LYS A 97 -14.13 7.25 -2.32
CA LYS A 97 -13.67 7.90 -3.55
C LYS A 97 -13.58 6.93 -4.74
N ARG A 98 -13.13 5.69 -4.49
CA ARG A 98 -13.04 4.66 -5.53
C ARG A 98 -14.42 4.14 -5.92
N GLY A 99 -15.30 3.96 -4.94
CA GLY A 99 -16.68 3.51 -5.14
C GLY A 99 -17.51 4.52 -5.93
N THR A 100 -17.40 5.82 -5.63
CA THR A 100 -18.06 6.88 -6.42
C THR A 100 -17.53 6.97 -7.84
N LYS A 101 -16.20 6.93 -8.03
CA LYS A 101 -15.63 6.91 -9.39
C LYS A 101 -16.03 5.66 -10.19
N GLY A 102 -16.20 4.53 -9.51
CA GLY A 102 -16.63 3.26 -10.13
C GLY A 102 -18.13 3.11 -10.32
N GLY A 103 -18.96 4.06 -9.85
CA GLY A 103 -20.42 3.95 -9.88
C GLY A 103 -21.00 2.90 -8.92
N ASP A 104 -20.19 2.40 -7.98
CA ASP A 104 -20.57 1.36 -7.03
C ASP A 104 -21.33 1.93 -5.82
N ILE A 105 -21.13 3.22 -5.53
CA ILE A 105 -21.73 3.95 -4.42
C ILE A 105 -21.96 5.40 -4.85
N GLU A 106 -23.12 5.97 -4.55
CA GLU A 106 -23.38 7.41 -4.63
C GLU A 106 -23.18 8.05 -3.24
N GLN A 107 -22.55 9.21 -3.21
CA GLN A 107 -22.21 9.96 -1.98
C GLN A 107 -23.21 11.09 -1.74
#